data_AF-A0A1S9RYW6-F1
#
_entry.id   AF-A0A1S9RYW6-F1
#
_cell.length_a   1.000
_cell.length_b   1.000
_cell.length_c   1.000
_cell.angle_alpha   90.00
_cell.angle_beta   90.00
_cell.angle_gamma   90.00
#
_symmetry.space_group_name_H-M   'P 1'
#
loop_
_entity.id
_entity.type
_entity.pdbx_description
1 polymer ?
#
loop_
_entity_poly.entity_id
_entity_poly.type
_entity_poly.pdbx_seq_one_letter_code
_entity_poly.pdbx_strand_id
1 'polypeptide(L)'
;MNKPQHPQPSRRLVIFQETRNPHNTAEVVYLPVNKLGLPICGDGPDLPSILELPLRILKVFTDIFNQPKYKGWAVLSAGRYHDTSEEGKFYAVILEQNFVPGQQVSGQGTMDLGTVTP
;
A
#
# COMPACT_ATOMS: atom_id res chain seq x y z
N MET A 1 26.49 20.71 5.23
CA MET A 1 26.45 19.97 3.93
C MET A 1 25.14 19.22 3.87
N ASN A 2 24.10 19.81 3.27
CA ASN A 2 22.76 19.22 3.23
C ASN A 2 22.69 18.24 2.07
N LYS A 3 22.55 16.94 2.35
CA LYS A 3 22.24 15.94 1.33
C LYS A 3 20.85 16.25 0.76
N PRO A 4 20.62 16.20 -0.56
CA PRO A 4 19.27 16.25 -1.10
C PRO A 4 18.49 15.05 -0.54
N GLN A 5 17.51 15.33 0.32
CA GLN A 5 16.54 14.33 0.75
C GLN A 5 15.68 14.01 -0.47
N HIS A 6 15.98 12.92 -1.16
CA HIS A 6 14.99 12.32 -2.04
C HIS A 6 13.76 12.00 -1.18
N PRO A 7 12.53 12.41 -1.59
CA PRO A 7 11.34 11.99 -0.89
C PRO A 7 11.33 10.46 -0.89
N GLN A 8 11.40 9.86 0.29
CA GLN A 8 11.27 8.41 0.43
C GLN A 8 9.95 8.00 -0.21
N PRO A 9 9.94 6.98 -1.09
CA PRO A 9 8.71 6.54 -1.71
C PRO A 9 7.74 6.11 -0.61
N SER A 10 6.50 6.63 -0.68
CA SER A 10 5.51 6.37 0.34
C SER A 10 5.08 4.91 0.26
N ARG A 11 5.38 4.13 1.30
CA ARG A 11 4.94 2.74 1.42
C ARG A 11 3.64 2.63 2.22
N ARG A 12 2.79 1.69 1.83
CA ARG A 12 1.51 1.39 2.48
C ARG A 12 1.29 -0.11 2.56
N LEU A 13 0.83 -0.59 3.71
CA LEU A 13 0.35 -1.94 3.90
C LEU A 13 -1.16 -1.98 3.67
N VAL A 14 -1.64 -2.84 2.76
CA VAL A 14 -3.06 -3.11 2.54
C VAL A 14 -3.33 -4.58 2.86
N ILE A 15 -4.38 -4.84 3.64
CA ILE A 15 -4.79 -6.17 4.07
C ILE A 15 -6.11 -6.49 3.38
N PHE A 16 -6.18 -7.66 2.75
CA PHE A 16 -7.40 -8.19 2.12
C PHE A 16 -7.88 -9.41 2.88
N GLN A 17 -9.18 -9.49 3.11
CA GLN A 17 -9.85 -10.69 3.62
C GLN A 17 -10.49 -11.45 2.47
N GLU A 18 -10.20 -12.75 2.36
CA GLU A 18 -10.93 -13.69 1.50
C GLU A 18 -12.28 -14.01 2.16
N THR A 19 -13.38 -13.66 1.49
CA THR A 19 -14.75 -13.90 1.98
C THR A 19 -15.67 -14.35 0.85
N ARG A 20 -16.90 -14.75 1.18
CA ARG A 20 -17.93 -15.11 0.19
C ARG A 20 -18.71 -13.87 -0.24
N ASN A 21 -19.02 -13.77 -1.53
CA ASN A 21 -19.89 -12.71 -2.02
C ASN A 21 -21.29 -12.88 -1.40
N PRO A 22 -21.83 -11.86 -0.68
CA PRO A 22 -23.15 -11.97 -0.05
C PRO A 22 -24.30 -12.12 -1.06
N HIS A 23 -24.11 -11.65 -2.30
CA HIS A 23 -25.11 -11.77 -3.37
C HIS A 23 -24.95 -13.07 -4.19
N ASN A 24 -23.80 -13.74 -4.08
CA ASN A 24 -23.52 -15.00 -4.75
C ASN A 24 -22.52 -15.83 -3.94
N THR A 25 -23.00 -16.68 -3.03
CA THR A 25 -22.14 -17.42 -2.10
C THR A 25 -21.21 -18.44 -2.76
N ALA A 26 -21.43 -18.78 -4.04
CA ALA A 26 -20.51 -19.60 -4.82
C ALA A 26 -19.21 -18.85 -5.16
N GLU A 27 -19.25 -17.52 -5.21
CA GLU A 27 -18.13 -16.65 -5.54
C GLU A 27 -17.33 -16.25 -4.30
N VAL A 28 -16.00 -16.26 -4.45
CA VAL A 28 -15.05 -15.76 -3.43
C VAL A 28 -14.60 -14.36 -3.83
N VAL A 29 -14.68 -13.41 -2.90
CA VAL A 29 -14.27 -12.03 -3.09
C VAL A 29 -13.20 -11.66 -2.07
N TYR A 30 -12.42 -10.62 -2.38
CA TYR A 30 -11.30 -10.16 -1.57
C TYR A 30 -11.55 -8.71 -1.20
N LEU A 31 -11.88 -8.48 0.07
CA LEU A 31 -12.29 -7.17 0.56
C LEU A 31 -11.12 -6.51 1.29
N PRO A 32 -10.74 -5.26 0.94
CA PRO A 32 -9.73 -4.54 1.69
C PRO A 32 -10.27 -4.19 3.08
N VAL A 33 -9.56 -4.61 4.12
CA VAL A 33 -9.88 -4.34 5.52
C VAL A 33 -9.53 -2.90 5.87
N ASN A 34 -8.33 -2.45 5.49
CA ASN A 34 -7.85 -1.08 5.68
C ASN A 34 -7.80 -0.32 4.34
N LYS A 35 -8.94 0.25 3.94
CA LYS A 35 -9.13 0.87 2.60
C LYS A 35 -8.09 1.93 2.22
N LEU A 36 -7.57 2.69 3.20
CA LEU A 36 -6.55 3.72 2.98
C LEU A 36 -5.11 3.18 3.04
N GLY A 37 -4.92 1.95 3.50
CA GLY A 37 -3.63 1.39 3.84
C GLY A 37 -3.02 2.04 5.09
N LEU A 38 -2.21 1.29 5.83
CA LEU A 38 -1.43 1.85 6.95
C LEU A 38 -0.07 2.32 6.44
N PRO A 39 0.42 3.51 6.82
CA PRO A 39 1.83 3.87 6.64
C PRO A 39 2.72 2.82 7.28
N ILE A 40 3.79 2.45 6.58
CA ILE A 40 4.78 1.51 7.11
C ILE A 40 5.87 2.33 7.80
N CYS A 41 6.00 2.16 9.11
CA CYS A 41 7.15 2.64 9.88
C CYS A 41 8.16 1.50 10.02
N GLY A 42 9.43 1.74 9.66
CA GLY A 42 10.45 0.69 9.62
C GLY A 42 10.37 -0.19 8.37
N ASP A 43 10.92 -1.41 8.45
CA ASP A 43 11.07 -2.30 7.28
C ASP A 43 9.75 -2.93 6.78
N GLY A 44 8.71 -2.93 7.63
CA GLY A 44 7.44 -3.60 7.35
C GLY A 44 7.47 -5.10 7.68
N PRO A 45 6.33 -5.79 7.53
CA PRO A 45 6.29 -7.25 7.72
C PRO A 45 7.10 -7.94 6.62
N ASP A 46 7.83 -8.98 6.99
CA ASP A 46 8.53 -9.83 6.04
C ASP A 46 7.50 -10.64 5.24
N LEU A 47 7.40 -10.35 3.95
CA LEU A 47 6.44 -10.95 3.03
C LEU A 47 7.19 -11.50 1.82
N PRO A 48 6.76 -12.67 1.31
CA PRO A 48 7.36 -13.27 0.12
C PRO A 48 7.08 -12.44 -1.14
N SER A 49 7.69 -12.87 -2.24
CA SER A 49 7.35 -12.34 -3.55
C SER A 49 5.88 -12.61 -3.86
N ILE A 50 5.20 -11.63 -4.49
CA ILE A 50 3.83 -11.80 -4.97
C ILE A 50 3.68 -13.05 -5.86
N LEU A 51 4.73 -13.43 -6.59
CA LEU A 51 4.75 -14.58 -7.49
C LEU A 51 4.64 -15.94 -6.76
N GLU A 52 4.87 -15.97 -5.46
CA GLU A 52 4.70 -17.18 -4.63
C GLU A 52 3.24 -17.41 -4.23
N LEU A 53 2.35 -16.45 -4.51
CA LEU A 53 0.93 -16.62 -4.26
C LEU A 53 0.29 -17.56 -5.30
N PRO A 54 -0.77 -18.29 -4.93
CA PRO A 54 -1.52 -19.11 -5.89
C PRO A 54 -2.04 -18.26 -7.06
N LEU A 55 -2.06 -18.84 -8.28
CA LEU A 55 -2.49 -18.15 -9.51
C LEU A 55 -3.85 -17.44 -9.40
N ARG A 56 -4.78 -18.02 -8.63
CA ARG A 56 -6.10 -17.41 -8.38
C ARG A 56 -5.98 -16.06 -7.66
N ILE A 57 -5.03 -15.93 -6.74
CA ILE A 57 -4.79 -14.71 -5.97
C ILE A 57 -4.05 -13.69 -6.82
N LEU A 58 -3.06 -14.15 -7.59
CA LEU A 58 -2.36 -13.31 -8.57
C LEU A 58 -3.35 -12.61 -9.50
N LYS A 59 -4.28 -13.37 -10.10
CA LYS A 59 -5.33 -12.82 -10.96
C LYS A 59 -6.15 -11.75 -10.24
N VAL A 60 -6.64 -12.04 -9.04
CA VAL A 60 -7.45 -11.11 -8.25
C VAL A 60 -6.67 -9.83 -7.94
N PHE A 61 -5.42 -9.93 -7.51
CA PHE A 61 -4.61 -8.77 -7.18
C PHE A 61 -4.28 -7.96 -8.42
N THR A 62 -4.01 -8.59 -9.56
CA THR A 62 -3.91 -7.88 -10.85
C THR A 62 -5.18 -7.09 -11.15
N ASP A 63 -6.36 -7.69 -11.02
CA ASP A 63 -7.63 -7.02 -11.27
C ASP A 63 -7.89 -5.86 -10.30
N ILE A 64 -7.56 -6.02 -9.02
CA ILE A 64 -7.70 -4.99 -7.98
C ILE A 64 -6.74 -3.82 -8.25
N PHE A 65 -5.45 -4.08 -8.44
CA PHE A 65 -4.42 -3.04 -8.54
C PHE A 65 -4.37 -2.36 -9.92
N ASN A 66 -5.04 -2.91 -10.93
CA ASN A 66 -5.29 -2.21 -12.19
C ASN A 66 -6.38 -1.12 -12.09
N GLN A 67 -7.11 -1.02 -10.97
CA GLN A 67 -8.14 0.00 -10.79
C GLN A 67 -7.54 1.41 -10.70
N PRO A 68 -8.23 2.47 -11.17
CA PRO A 68 -7.71 3.84 -11.19
C PRO A 68 -7.20 4.38 -9.85
N LYS A 69 -7.81 3.94 -8.73
CA LYS A 69 -7.39 4.34 -7.36
C LYS A 69 -5.98 3.90 -6.98
N TYR A 70 -5.44 2.86 -7.63
CA TYR A 70 -4.08 2.37 -7.41
C TYR A 70 -3.10 2.84 -8.50
N LYS A 71 -3.52 3.76 -9.38
CA LYS A 71 -2.61 4.37 -10.35
C LYS A 71 -1.43 5.02 -9.64
N GLY A 72 -0.22 4.71 -10.08
CA GLY A 72 1.01 5.20 -9.45
C GLY A 72 1.45 4.41 -8.22
N TRP A 73 0.79 3.30 -7.89
CA TRP A 73 1.24 2.36 -6.86
C TRP A 73 1.74 1.06 -7.51
N ALA A 74 2.85 0.55 -7.03
CA ALA A 74 3.40 -0.75 -7.40
C ALA A 74 3.30 -1.72 -6.22
N VAL A 75 3.01 -2.99 -6.49
CA VAL A 75 3.09 -4.04 -5.48
C VAL A 75 4.56 -4.43 -5.30
N LEU A 76 5.07 -4.29 -4.08
CA LEU A 76 6.44 -4.64 -3.74
C LEU A 76 6.54 -6.10 -3.27
N SER A 77 5.64 -6.50 -2.37
CA SER A 77 5.56 -7.86 -1.83
C SER A 77 4.13 -8.17 -1.41
N ALA A 78 3.77 -9.45 -1.40
CA ALA A 78 2.45 -9.89 -1.00
C ALA A 78 2.50 -11.31 -0.46
N GLY A 79 1.76 -11.57 0.60
CA GLY A 79 1.79 -12.87 1.28
C GLY A 79 0.51 -13.17 2.03
N ARG A 80 0.36 -14.42 2.45
CA ARG A 80 -0.66 -14.76 3.45
C ARG A 80 -0.32 -14.02 4.74
N TYR A 81 -1.34 -13.38 5.30
CA TYR A 81 -1.24 -12.70 6.57
C TYR A 81 -2.01 -13.50 7.61
N HIS A 82 -1.35 -13.86 8.70
CA HIS A 82 -1.97 -14.55 9.82
C HIS A 82 -2.02 -13.59 11.00
N ASP A 83 -3.19 -13.04 11.25
CA ASP A 83 -3.46 -12.34 12.48
C ASP A 83 -3.98 -13.35 13.51
N THR A 84 -3.26 -13.52 14.62
CA THR A 84 -3.67 -14.45 15.67
C THR A 84 -4.91 -13.99 16.43
N SER A 85 -5.31 -12.72 16.27
CA SER A 85 -6.48 -12.13 16.93
C SER A 85 -7.78 -12.21 16.11
N GLU A 86 -7.68 -12.51 14.81
CA GLU A 86 -8.82 -12.48 13.88
C GLU A 86 -8.97 -13.82 13.15
N GLU A 87 -10.19 -14.36 13.13
CA GLU A 87 -10.49 -15.57 12.35
C GLU A 87 -10.66 -15.22 10.86
N GLY A 88 -9.99 -16.00 10.00
CA GLY A 88 -10.19 -15.90 8.56
C GLY A 88 -8.93 -16.13 7.74
N LYS A 89 -9.05 -15.87 6.43
CA LYS A 89 -7.94 -15.93 5.49
C LYS A 89 -7.62 -14.52 5.01
N PHE A 90 -6.45 -14.03 5.39
CA PHE A 90 -6.00 -12.70 5.04
C PHE A 90 -4.76 -12.74 4.17
N TYR A 91 -4.60 -11.68 3.40
CA TYR A 91 -3.43 -11.44 2.57
C TYR A 91 -2.95 -10.01 2.80
N ALA A 92 -1.67 -9.86 3.08
CA ALA A 92 -1.00 -8.58 3.18
C ALA A 92 -0.35 -8.24 1.85
N VAL A 93 -0.43 -6.98 1.46
CA VAL A 93 0.20 -6.44 0.26
C VAL A 93 0.91 -5.14 0.63
N ILE A 94 2.21 -5.07 0.36
CA ILE A 94 2.98 -3.83 0.50
C ILE A 94 2.96 -3.12 -0.85
N LEU A 95 2.46 -1.89 -0.85
CA LEU A 95 2.45 -0.99 -1.98
C LEU A 95 3.52 0.08 -1.81
N GLU A 96 4.18 0.43 -2.91
CA GLU A 96 5.10 1.55 -3.00
C GLU A 96 4.57 2.55 -4.02
N GLN A 97 4.50 3.83 -3.65
CA GLN A 97 4.08 4.87 -4.58
C GLN A 97 5.24 5.17 -5.54
N ASN A 98 5.06 4.85 -6.81
CA ASN A 98 5.95 5.26 -7.87
C ASN A 98 5.85 6.79 -7.99
N PHE A 99 6.97 7.49 -7.85
CA PHE A 99 7.01 8.93 -8.05
C PHE A 99 6.53 9.27 -9.47
N VAL A 100 5.35 9.88 -9.56
CA VAL A 100 4.89 10.51 -10.81
C VAL A 100 5.52 11.91 -10.86
N PRO A 101 6.39 12.22 -11.85
CA PRO A 101 6.93 13.56 -12.00
C PRO A 101 5.79 14.57 -12.14
N GLY A 102 5.66 15.48 -11.17
CA GLY A 102 4.63 16.52 -11.16
C GLY A 102 3.82 16.64 -9.87
N GLN A 103 3.91 15.68 -8.94
CA GLN A 103 3.26 15.80 -7.64
C GLN A 103 4.18 16.51 -6.64
N GLN A 104 4.18 17.85 -6.69
CA GLN A 104 4.77 18.67 -5.64
C GLN A 104 4.05 18.35 -4.32
N VAL A 105 4.80 17.85 -3.35
CA VAL A 105 4.33 17.67 -1.98
C VAL A 105 4.14 19.07 -1.41
N SER A 106 2.88 19.51 -1.28
CA SER A 106 2.52 20.72 -0.54
C SER A 106 2.80 20.51 0.95
N GLY A 107 4.08 20.60 1.33
CA GLY A 107 4.50 20.86 2.70
C GLY A 107 4.48 22.36 2.93
N GLN A 108 3.34 22.88 3.38
CA GLN A 108 3.23 24.24 3.92
C GLN A 108 4.17 24.36 5.13
N GLY A 109 5.38 24.87 4.88
CA GLY A 109 6.26 25.44 5.89
C GLY A 109 6.24 26.96 5.70
N THR A 110 5.31 27.63 6.38
CA THR A 110 5.40 29.06 6.63
C THR A 110 6.71 29.32 7.37
N MET A 111 7.71 29.89 6.72
CA MET A 111 8.86 30.49 7.41
C MET A 111 8.87 31.99 7.16
N ASP A 112 8.46 32.64 8.24
CA ASP A 112 8.54 34.05 8.59
C ASP A 112 9.85 34.72 8.14
N LEU A 113 9.72 35.84 7.44
CA LEU A 113 10.84 36.62 6.91
C LEU A 113 11.34 37.54 8.01
N GLY A 114 12.16 37.00 8.92
CA GLY A 114 12.94 37.79 9.86
C GLY A 114 14.16 38.42 9.18
N THR A 115 14.03 39.65 8.71
CA THR A 115 15.15 40.51 8.30
C THR A 115 16.04 40.82 9.50
N VAL A 116 17.33 40.48 9.42
CA VAL A 116 18.37 41.08 10.25
C VAL A 116 19.42 41.72 9.34
N THR A 117 19.63 43.00 9.62
CA THR A 117 20.48 44.03 9.02
C THR A 117 21.98 43.68 9.05
N PRO A 118 22.80 44.47 8.36
CA PRO A 118 23.71 45.36 9.09
C PRO A 118 23.31 46.84 9.02
#